data_AF-A0A8T6DB86-F1
#
_entry.id   AF-A0A8T6DB86-F1
#
_cell.length_a   1.000
_cell.length_b   1.000
_cell.length_c   1.000
_cell.angle_alpha   90.00
_cell.angle_beta   90.00
_cell.angle_gamma   90.00
#
_symmetry.space_group_name_H-M   'P 1'
#
loop_
_entity.id
_entity.type
_entity.pdbx_description
1 polymer ?
#
loop_
_entity_poly.entity_id
_entity_poly.type
_entity_poly.pdbx_seq_one_letter_code
_entity_poly.pdbx_strand_id
1 'polypeptide(L)'
;MGDAKLPAIRVERLSDGPIICPETHPIAGRNIQGPSLIRVPDWVEQPLGRYYLYFADHKGSHIRLAHADDLLGPWRIHSPGSLRIEHSHFPSDPPEFDERMLNRAVKRHRQNPRYNRLPHSLLAEFTTPHIASPDAHVDEQNQRIVMYFHGLEDFGVQRSRVAVSRDGINFQARPEILGRTYLRAFKHDGFTFGIAMPGHVYRSTDGLSGFEKGPTLFNPDMRHCAVLKRGKRLHVFWTQVGHAPERILLSTIDLSAPWTQWQETKAVEVLRPERSWEGAELPLEPSMGSVAYGRVNQLRDPAIFEEAGRVYLLYAIAGEAGIAIAELHLTN
;
A
#
# COMPACT_ATOMS: atom_id res chain seq x y z
N MET A 1 3.22 33.41 -4.68
CA MET A 1 3.55 31.96 -4.68
C MET A 1 4.80 31.81 -5.52
N GLY A 2 5.96 31.65 -4.87
CA GLY A 2 7.18 31.34 -5.62
C GLY A 2 7.03 29.95 -6.22
N ASP A 3 7.38 29.80 -7.49
CA ASP A 3 7.43 28.49 -8.17
C ASP A 3 8.42 27.61 -7.41
N ALA A 4 7.91 26.81 -6.46
CA ALA A 4 8.69 25.77 -5.83
C ALA A 4 9.13 24.84 -6.96
N LYS A 5 10.43 24.86 -7.27
CA LYS A 5 11.04 24.02 -8.28
C LYS A 5 10.64 22.56 -7.96
N LEU A 6 9.98 21.91 -8.92
CA LEU A 6 9.54 20.53 -8.76
C LEU A 6 10.77 19.67 -8.45
N PRO A 7 10.67 18.70 -7.51
CA PRO A 7 11.79 17.84 -7.18
C PRO A 7 12.24 17.10 -8.43
N ALA A 8 13.52 17.25 -8.79
CA ALA A 8 14.12 16.38 -9.79
C ALA A 8 14.41 15.03 -9.13
N ILE A 9 13.81 13.99 -9.70
CA ILE A 9 13.92 12.62 -9.22
C ILE A 9 14.44 11.75 -10.36
N ARG A 10 15.51 11.00 -10.10
CA ARG A 10 15.99 9.95 -10.99
C ARG A 10 15.68 8.60 -10.35
N VAL A 11 15.11 7.69 -11.13
CA VAL A 11 14.77 6.33 -10.70
C VAL A 11 15.70 5.33 -11.37
N GLU A 12 16.27 4.43 -10.59
CA GLU A 12 17.18 3.39 -11.06
C GLU A 12 16.63 2.02 -10.68
N ARG A 13 16.20 1.21 -11.66
CA ARG A 13 15.76 -0.17 -11.42
C ARG A 13 16.97 -1.00 -11.00
N LEU A 14 16.85 -1.74 -9.90
CA LEU A 14 17.99 -2.47 -9.33
C LEU A 14 18.11 -3.92 -9.80
N SER A 15 17.17 -4.39 -10.62
CA SER A 15 17.16 -5.75 -11.15
C SER A 15 16.47 -5.83 -12.51
N ASP A 16 16.80 -6.87 -13.28
CA ASP A 16 16.19 -7.17 -14.59
C ASP A 16 14.89 -7.99 -14.48
N GLY A 17 14.27 -8.01 -13.30
CA GLY A 17 13.02 -8.71 -13.02
C GLY A 17 12.44 -8.34 -11.66
N PRO A 18 11.25 -8.86 -11.31
CA PRO A 18 10.70 -8.67 -9.97
C PRO A 18 11.51 -9.40 -8.90
N ILE A 19 11.54 -8.83 -7.69
CA ILE A 19 12.11 -9.47 -6.49
C ILE A 19 11.14 -10.48 -5.85
N ILE A 20 9.83 -10.35 -6.11
CA ILE A 20 8.79 -11.33 -5.74
C ILE A 20 7.88 -11.54 -6.95
N CYS A 21 7.68 -12.79 -7.34
CA CYS A 21 6.82 -13.20 -8.45
C CYS A 21 6.16 -14.57 -8.14
N PRO A 22 5.24 -15.05 -9.00
CA PRO A 22 4.61 -16.35 -8.80
C PRO A 22 5.61 -17.52 -8.72
N GLU A 23 6.77 -17.39 -9.37
CA GLU A 23 7.84 -18.39 -9.37
C GLU A 23 8.67 -18.39 -8.08
N THR A 24 8.59 -17.33 -7.25
CA THR A 24 9.32 -17.25 -5.97
C THR A 24 8.90 -18.37 -5.02
N HIS A 25 7.60 -18.65 -4.92
CA HIS A 25 7.06 -19.73 -4.10
C HIS A 25 5.57 -19.99 -4.47
N PRO A 26 5.06 -21.23 -4.41
CA PRO A 26 3.64 -21.51 -4.71
C PRO A 26 2.64 -20.65 -3.90
N ILE A 27 2.95 -20.33 -2.64
CA ILE A 27 2.11 -19.52 -1.75
C ILE A 27 2.11 -18.01 -2.12
N ALA A 28 3.08 -17.54 -2.90
CA ALA A 28 3.06 -16.17 -3.43
C ALA A 28 1.77 -15.89 -4.21
N GLY A 29 1.22 -16.91 -4.87
CA GLY A 29 0.02 -16.79 -5.67
C GLY A 29 0.27 -16.00 -6.96
N ARG A 30 -0.83 -15.55 -7.58
CA ARG A 30 -0.81 -14.79 -8.84
C ARG A 30 -1.16 -13.31 -8.67
N ASN A 31 -1.65 -12.94 -7.48
CA ASN A 31 -1.87 -11.56 -7.07
C ASN A 31 -0.90 -11.24 -5.93
N ILE A 32 0.04 -10.35 -6.23
CA ILE A 32 1.19 -9.99 -5.39
C ILE A 32 1.26 -8.46 -5.42
N GLN A 33 0.82 -7.83 -4.34
CA GLN A 33 0.74 -6.37 -4.23
C GLN A 33 0.86 -5.88 -2.78
N GLY A 34 0.85 -4.56 -2.61
CA GLY A 34 0.97 -3.92 -1.30
C GLY A 34 2.30 -4.22 -0.58
N PRO A 35 3.47 -3.99 -1.21
CA PRO A 35 4.75 -4.19 -0.54
C PRO A 35 4.88 -3.29 0.69
N SER A 36 5.50 -3.81 1.74
CA SER A 36 6.04 -3.03 2.86
C SER A 36 7.29 -3.70 3.39
N LEU A 37 8.40 -2.96 3.43
CA LEU A 37 9.72 -3.50 3.72
C LEU A 37 10.27 -2.87 4.99
N ILE A 38 10.81 -3.71 5.88
CA ILE A 38 11.58 -3.27 7.04
C ILE A 38 12.95 -3.94 7.05
N ARG A 39 13.95 -3.22 7.58
CA ARG A 39 15.14 -3.85 8.15
C ARG A 39 14.73 -4.51 9.46
N VAL A 40 15.09 -5.78 9.66
CA VAL A 40 14.79 -6.47 10.91
C VAL A 40 15.62 -5.83 12.03
N PRO A 41 15.00 -5.33 13.11
CA PRO A 41 15.72 -4.66 14.18
C PRO A 41 16.60 -5.62 14.99
N ASP A 42 17.68 -5.11 15.57
CA ASP A 42 18.66 -5.92 16.31
C ASP A 42 18.09 -6.57 17.58
N TRP A 43 16.96 -6.06 18.10
CA TRP A 43 16.26 -6.61 19.26
C TRP A 43 15.35 -7.81 18.91
N VAL A 44 15.14 -8.11 17.63
CA VAL A 44 14.41 -9.31 17.22
C VAL A 44 15.32 -10.52 17.39
N GLU A 45 14.93 -11.43 18.27
CA GLU A 45 15.64 -12.69 18.47
C GLU A 45 15.39 -13.65 17.31
N GLN A 46 16.45 -14.33 16.85
CA GLN A 46 16.39 -15.35 15.79
C GLN A 46 15.68 -14.87 14.50
N PRO A 47 16.13 -13.76 13.88
CA PRO A 47 15.50 -13.25 12.67
C PRO A 47 15.64 -14.24 11.50
N LEU A 48 14.62 -14.31 10.63
CA LEU A 48 14.67 -15.16 9.44
C LEU A 48 15.68 -14.65 8.38
N GLY A 49 16.01 -13.36 8.43
CA GLY A 49 16.97 -12.69 7.56
C GLY A 49 17.12 -11.22 7.94
N ARG A 50 17.99 -10.47 7.27
CA ARG A 50 18.21 -9.03 7.55
C ARG A 50 17.01 -8.13 7.19
N TYR A 51 16.17 -8.56 6.27
CA TYR A 51 15.02 -7.79 5.78
C TYR A 51 13.75 -8.63 5.75
N TYR A 52 12.64 -8.02 6.15
CA TYR A 52 11.29 -8.57 6.02
C TYR A 52 10.44 -7.75 5.06
N LEU A 53 9.88 -8.42 4.06
CA LEU A 53 8.97 -7.87 3.07
C LEU A 53 7.57 -8.46 3.27
N TYR A 54 6.64 -7.60 3.68
CA TYR A 54 5.23 -7.92 3.78
C TYR A 54 4.53 -7.57 2.47
N PHE A 55 3.59 -8.41 2.06
CA PHE A 55 2.77 -8.20 0.87
C PHE A 55 1.48 -8.99 0.98
N ALA A 56 0.53 -8.77 0.08
CA ALA A 56 -0.76 -9.43 0.13
C ALA A 56 -1.28 -9.77 -1.27
N ASP A 57 -2.34 -10.57 -1.27
CA ASP A 57 -3.27 -10.68 -2.39
C ASP A 57 -4.41 -9.68 -2.14
N HIS A 58 -4.84 -8.98 -3.19
CA HIS A 58 -5.93 -7.99 -3.13
C HIS A 58 -7.19 -8.54 -2.44
N LYS A 59 -7.50 -9.82 -2.65
CA LYS A 59 -8.65 -10.51 -2.04
C LYS A 59 -8.20 -11.72 -1.22
N GLY A 60 -7.02 -11.63 -0.61
CA GLY A 60 -6.41 -12.69 0.20
C GLY A 60 -6.85 -12.72 1.65
N SER A 61 -6.71 -13.90 2.28
CA SER A 61 -7.04 -14.14 3.69
C SER A 61 -5.87 -13.92 4.66
N HIS A 62 -4.70 -13.46 4.19
CA HIS A 62 -3.53 -13.25 5.04
C HIS A 62 -2.55 -12.24 4.45
N ILE A 63 -1.81 -11.58 5.33
CA ILE A 63 -0.59 -10.85 4.99
C ILE A 63 0.55 -11.85 4.89
N ARG A 64 1.21 -11.89 3.73
CA ARG A 64 2.37 -12.75 3.46
C ARG A 64 3.63 -12.11 3.98
N LEU A 65 4.65 -12.94 4.21
CA LEU A 65 5.99 -12.52 4.62
C LEU A 65 7.03 -13.20 3.73
N ALA A 66 7.94 -12.41 3.17
CA ALA A 66 9.19 -12.88 2.61
C ALA A 66 10.36 -12.30 3.40
N HIS A 67 11.48 -13.02 3.42
CA HIS A 67 12.71 -12.56 4.08
C HIS A 67 13.94 -12.79 3.20
N ALA A 68 14.95 -11.93 3.37
CA ALA A 68 16.23 -12.00 2.67
C ALA A 68 17.34 -11.31 3.47
N ASP A 69 18.59 -11.60 3.13
CA ASP A 69 19.77 -10.92 3.68
C ASP A 69 20.30 -9.78 2.79
N ASP A 70 19.76 -9.68 1.57
CA ASP A 70 20.04 -8.67 0.56
C ASP A 70 18.72 -8.17 -0.06
N LEU A 71 18.64 -6.88 -0.38
CA LEU A 71 17.45 -6.25 -0.95
C LEU A 71 17.04 -6.82 -2.32
N LEU A 72 18.01 -7.37 -3.07
CA LEU A 72 17.78 -8.02 -4.36
C LEU A 72 17.52 -9.52 -4.22
N GLY A 73 17.54 -10.04 -3.00
CA GLY A 73 17.28 -11.44 -2.69
C GLY A 73 18.56 -12.31 -2.65
N PRO A 74 18.42 -13.64 -2.68
CA PRO A 74 17.18 -14.37 -2.93
C PRO A 74 16.16 -14.21 -1.79
N TRP A 75 14.92 -13.91 -2.15
CA TRP A 75 13.80 -13.82 -1.21
C TRP A 75 13.20 -15.20 -0.94
N ARG A 76 12.96 -15.51 0.33
CA ARG A 76 12.31 -16.75 0.77
C ARG A 76 10.97 -16.43 1.41
N ILE A 77 9.92 -17.15 1.04
CA ILE A 77 8.57 -16.94 1.58
C ILE A 77 8.38 -17.75 2.86
N HIS A 78 7.99 -17.07 3.93
CA HIS A 78 7.54 -17.67 5.16
C HIS A 78 6.07 -18.12 4.99
N SER A 79 5.87 -19.42 4.83
CA SER A 79 4.61 -20.02 4.38
C SER A 79 3.38 -19.76 5.26
N PRO A 80 3.49 -19.59 6.60
CA PRO A 80 2.36 -19.15 7.42
C PRO A 80 1.87 -17.71 7.16
N GLY A 81 2.69 -16.87 6.52
CA GLY A 81 2.48 -15.42 6.50
C GLY A 81 2.74 -14.77 7.86
N SER A 82 2.27 -13.55 8.06
CA SER A 82 2.48 -12.78 9.29
C SER A 82 1.19 -12.41 10.04
N LEU A 83 0.06 -12.39 9.33
CA LEU A 83 -1.26 -12.14 9.93
C LEU A 83 -2.32 -12.83 9.09
N ARG A 84 -3.18 -13.63 9.73
CA ARG A 84 -4.31 -14.32 9.08
C ARG A 84 -5.62 -13.62 9.43
N ILE A 85 -6.61 -13.66 8.52
CA ILE A 85 -7.87 -12.91 8.64
C ILE A 85 -8.62 -13.22 9.94
N GLU A 86 -8.61 -14.47 10.41
CA GLU A 86 -9.25 -14.88 11.65
C GLU A 86 -8.59 -14.28 12.91
N HIS A 87 -7.38 -13.72 12.79
CA HIS A 87 -6.67 -13.00 13.86
C HIS A 87 -6.70 -11.47 13.66
N SER A 88 -7.45 -10.99 12.66
CA SER A 88 -7.41 -9.59 12.21
C SER A 88 -8.57 -8.72 12.74
N HIS A 89 -9.51 -9.34 13.44
CA HIS A 89 -10.83 -8.82 13.80
C HIS A 89 -11.77 -8.51 12.64
N PHE A 90 -11.37 -8.70 11.38
CA PHE A 90 -12.29 -8.60 10.24
C PHE A 90 -13.09 -9.91 10.12
N PRO A 91 -14.34 -9.85 9.61
CA PRO A 91 -15.07 -11.05 9.24
C PRO A 91 -14.24 -11.97 8.35
N SER A 92 -14.17 -13.25 8.71
CA SER A 92 -13.61 -14.32 7.87
C SER A 92 -14.62 -14.86 6.86
N ASP A 93 -15.91 -14.68 7.15
CA ASP A 93 -17.03 -15.09 6.33
C ASP A 93 -17.62 -13.89 5.57
N PRO A 94 -18.23 -14.12 4.39
CA PRO A 94 -18.90 -13.06 3.65
C PRO A 94 -19.94 -12.33 4.51
N PRO A 95 -19.96 -10.98 4.52
CA PRO A 95 -20.95 -10.22 5.26
C PRO A 95 -22.36 -10.48 4.73
N GLU A 96 -23.34 -10.40 5.61
CA GLU A 96 -24.74 -10.51 5.25
C GLU A 96 -25.18 -9.35 4.35
N PHE A 97 -26.12 -9.61 3.45
CA PHE A 97 -26.69 -8.60 2.57
C PHE A 97 -28.11 -8.99 2.16
N ASP A 98 -28.90 -7.98 1.78
CA ASP A 98 -30.19 -8.18 1.11
C ASP A 98 -30.18 -7.71 -0.35
N GLU A 99 -31.19 -8.10 -1.12
CA GLU A 99 -31.31 -7.72 -2.54
C GLU A 99 -31.40 -6.20 -2.74
N ARG A 100 -31.96 -5.46 -1.78
CA ARG A 100 -32.08 -3.99 -1.90
C ARG A 100 -30.73 -3.32 -1.72
N MET A 101 -29.87 -3.82 -0.82
CA MET A 101 -28.48 -3.40 -0.65
C MET A 101 -27.69 -3.68 -1.92
N LEU A 102 -27.77 -4.90 -2.45
CA LEU A 102 -27.07 -5.27 -3.68
C LEU A 102 -27.50 -4.40 -4.86
N ASN A 103 -28.80 -4.22 -5.08
CA ASN A 103 -29.33 -3.40 -6.19
C ASN A 103 -28.88 -1.94 -6.08
N ARG A 104 -28.87 -1.36 -4.88
CA ARG A 104 -28.35 0.00 -4.65
C ARG A 104 -26.85 0.09 -4.94
N ALA A 105 -26.07 -0.88 -4.45
CA ALA A 105 -24.63 -0.90 -4.66
C ALA A 105 -24.28 -1.05 -6.14
N VAL A 106 -24.90 -1.99 -6.85
CA VAL A 106 -24.73 -2.20 -8.30
C VAL A 106 -25.07 -0.94 -9.09
N LYS A 107 -26.20 -0.27 -8.78
CA LYS A 107 -26.60 0.97 -9.45
C LYS A 107 -25.54 2.06 -9.28
N ARG A 108 -25.08 2.29 -8.06
CA ARG A 108 -24.03 3.28 -7.76
C ARG A 108 -22.71 2.94 -8.47
N HIS A 109 -22.38 1.67 -8.53
CA HIS A 109 -21.12 1.21 -9.11
C HIS A 109 -21.07 1.38 -10.63
N ARG A 110 -22.17 1.02 -11.32
CA ARG A 110 -22.30 1.22 -12.78
C ARG A 110 -22.26 2.69 -13.19
N GLN A 111 -22.65 3.60 -12.31
CA GLN A 111 -22.57 5.05 -12.53
C GLN A 111 -21.16 5.61 -12.31
N ASN A 112 -20.25 4.86 -11.68
CA ASN A 112 -18.91 5.33 -11.38
C ASN A 112 -17.92 4.78 -12.42
N PRO A 113 -17.28 5.66 -13.23
CA PRO A 113 -16.34 5.26 -14.27
C PRO A 113 -15.18 4.38 -13.80
N ARG A 114 -14.79 4.46 -12.52
CA ARG A 114 -13.73 3.62 -11.95
C ARG A 114 -14.07 2.14 -11.97
N TYR A 115 -15.35 1.81 -11.92
CA TYR A 115 -15.80 0.47 -11.57
C TYR A 115 -16.88 -0.08 -12.51
N ASN A 116 -17.26 0.65 -13.54
CA ASN A 116 -18.42 0.34 -14.37
C ASN A 116 -18.22 -0.85 -15.32
N ARG A 117 -17.04 -1.47 -15.36
CA ARG A 117 -16.66 -2.55 -16.29
C ARG A 117 -15.88 -3.69 -15.60
N LEU A 118 -16.22 -4.02 -14.37
CA LEU A 118 -15.56 -5.13 -13.67
C LEU A 118 -15.87 -6.48 -14.33
N PRO A 119 -14.86 -7.32 -14.64
CA PRO A 119 -15.03 -8.64 -15.24
C PRO A 119 -15.67 -9.70 -14.32
N HIS A 120 -15.65 -9.50 -13.00
CA HIS A 120 -16.25 -10.43 -12.02
C HIS A 120 -17.58 -9.93 -11.47
N SER A 121 -18.24 -10.79 -10.70
CA SER A 121 -19.50 -10.44 -10.04
C SER A 121 -19.30 -9.30 -9.03
N LEU A 122 -20.13 -8.27 -9.12
CA LEU A 122 -20.17 -7.20 -8.13
C LEU A 122 -20.53 -7.71 -6.74
N LEU A 123 -21.25 -8.84 -6.65
CA LEU A 123 -21.47 -9.48 -5.37
C LEU A 123 -20.13 -9.89 -4.74
N ALA A 124 -19.28 -10.59 -5.49
CA ALA A 124 -17.97 -10.99 -5.02
C ALA A 124 -17.09 -9.78 -4.67
N GLU A 125 -17.19 -8.67 -5.40
CA GLU A 125 -16.49 -7.42 -5.05
C GLU A 125 -16.87 -6.93 -3.63
N PHE A 126 -18.16 -6.99 -3.28
CA PHE A 126 -18.68 -6.47 -2.03
C PHE A 126 -18.62 -7.45 -0.86
N THR A 127 -18.51 -8.76 -1.12
CA THR A 127 -18.65 -9.78 -0.07
C THR A 127 -17.42 -10.64 0.15
N THR A 128 -16.39 -10.59 -0.71
CA THR A 128 -15.19 -11.42 -0.51
C THR A 128 -14.40 -10.96 0.72
N PRO A 129 -14.33 -11.75 1.80
CA PRO A 129 -13.54 -11.41 2.98
C PRO A 129 -12.05 -11.35 2.62
N HIS A 130 -11.36 -10.32 3.09
CA HIS A 130 -9.94 -10.17 2.81
C HIS A 130 -9.25 -9.26 3.82
N ILE A 131 -7.93 -9.40 3.92
CA ILE A 131 -7.01 -8.42 4.49
C ILE A 131 -5.84 -8.17 3.54
N ALA A 132 -5.42 -6.90 3.38
CA ALA A 132 -4.43 -6.51 2.39
C ALA A 132 -3.71 -5.18 2.71
N SER A 133 -2.76 -4.82 1.85
CA SER A 133 -2.00 -3.57 1.87
C SER A 133 -1.35 -3.27 3.24
N PRO A 134 -0.45 -4.16 3.70
CA PRO A 134 0.32 -3.92 4.91
C PRO A 134 1.16 -2.64 4.80
N ASP A 135 1.36 -1.97 5.93
CA ASP A 135 2.26 -0.84 6.12
C ASP A 135 2.95 -1.01 7.47
N ALA A 136 4.12 -1.64 7.46
CA ALA A 136 4.89 -2.02 8.62
C ALA A 136 5.95 -0.97 8.98
N HIS A 137 6.03 -0.63 10.27
CA HIS A 137 6.93 0.36 10.85
C HIS A 137 7.62 -0.22 12.08
N VAL A 138 8.92 0.03 12.21
CA VAL A 138 9.66 -0.29 13.43
C VAL A 138 9.45 0.81 14.46
N ASP A 139 8.99 0.44 15.65
CA ASP A 139 8.86 1.31 16.81
C ASP A 139 9.97 0.98 17.82
N GLU A 140 11.16 1.53 17.57
CA GLU A 140 12.37 1.26 18.36
C GLU A 140 12.21 1.53 19.84
N GLN A 141 11.49 2.62 20.18
CA GLN A 141 11.29 3.02 21.58
C GLN A 141 10.57 1.95 22.40
N ASN A 142 9.65 1.22 21.77
CA ASN A 142 8.83 0.22 22.44
C ASN A 142 9.21 -1.22 22.05
N GLN A 143 10.31 -1.39 21.28
CA GLN A 143 10.77 -2.67 20.74
C GLN A 143 9.64 -3.53 20.17
N ARG A 144 8.91 -2.92 19.23
CA ARG A 144 7.81 -3.58 18.52
C ARG A 144 7.78 -3.14 17.07
N ILE A 145 7.15 -3.96 16.24
CA ILE A 145 6.79 -3.65 14.86
C ILE A 145 5.29 -3.37 14.84
N VAL A 146 4.88 -2.29 14.19
CA VAL A 146 3.50 -1.85 14.03
C VAL A 146 3.12 -2.03 12.57
N MET A 147 2.04 -2.73 12.27
CA MET A 147 1.52 -2.92 10.92
C MET A 147 0.12 -2.37 10.80
N TYR A 148 -0.07 -1.36 9.94
CA TYR A 148 -1.39 -0.95 9.47
C TYR A 148 -1.79 -1.83 8.28
N PHE A 149 -3.04 -2.22 8.21
CA PHE A 149 -3.58 -3.02 7.11
C PHE A 149 -5.07 -2.73 6.97
N HIS A 150 -5.66 -3.09 5.83
CA HIS A 150 -7.11 -2.98 5.66
C HIS A 150 -7.75 -4.32 5.39
N GLY A 151 -9.07 -4.38 5.57
CA GLY A 151 -9.88 -5.53 5.22
C GLY A 151 -11.33 -5.14 4.96
N LEU A 152 -12.12 -6.14 4.54
CA LEU A 152 -13.57 -6.01 4.42
C LEU A 152 -14.19 -6.06 5.82
N GLU A 153 -14.81 -4.96 6.25
CA GLU A 153 -15.49 -4.87 7.55
C GLU A 153 -16.96 -5.28 7.46
N ASP A 154 -17.62 -4.92 6.36
CA ASP A 154 -19.04 -5.18 6.11
C ASP A 154 -19.28 -5.09 4.58
N PHE A 155 -20.50 -5.34 4.12
CA PHE A 155 -20.90 -5.35 2.70
C PHE A 155 -20.41 -4.12 1.93
N GLY A 156 -19.37 -4.30 1.11
CA GLY A 156 -18.72 -3.24 0.32
C GLY A 156 -18.04 -2.16 1.17
N VAL A 157 -17.88 -2.36 2.47
CA VAL A 157 -17.24 -1.43 3.41
C VAL A 157 -15.89 -2.00 3.80
N GLN A 158 -14.83 -1.38 3.30
CA GLN A 158 -13.47 -1.71 3.71
C GLN A 158 -12.91 -0.64 4.66
N ARG A 159 -12.10 -1.07 5.63
CA ARG A 159 -11.55 -0.23 6.71
C ARG A 159 -10.14 -0.66 7.09
N SER A 160 -9.40 0.22 7.76
CA SER A 160 -8.06 -0.07 8.27
C SER A 160 -8.05 -0.36 9.77
N ARG A 161 -7.19 -1.29 10.18
CA ARG A 161 -6.83 -1.63 11.56
C ARG A 161 -5.30 -1.62 11.72
N VAL A 162 -4.84 -1.84 12.94
CA VAL A 162 -3.42 -1.98 13.27
C VAL A 162 -3.16 -3.28 14.02
N ALA A 163 -2.00 -3.87 13.79
CA ALA A 163 -1.46 -4.98 14.56
C ALA A 163 -0.06 -4.67 15.07
N VAL A 164 0.35 -5.33 16.15
CA VAL A 164 1.69 -5.18 16.73
C VAL A 164 2.39 -6.54 16.86
N SER A 165 3.71 -6.55 16.74
CA SER A 165 4.53 -7.75 16.85
C SER A 165 5.87 -7.46 17.52
N ARG A 166 6.45 -8.45 18.19
CA ARG A 166 7.83 -8.41 18.75
C ARG A 166 8.85 -9.18 17.93
N ASP A 167 8.44 -9.82 16.85
CA ASP A 167 9.35 -10.62 16.03
C ASP A 167 9.18 -10.33 14.54
N GLY A 168 8.18 -9.54 14.14
CA GLY A 168 7.84 -9.26 12.75
C GLY A 168 7.19 -10.44 12.02
N ILE A 169 6.81 -11.49 12.75
CA ILE A 169 6.20 -12.70 12.20
C ILE A 169 4.82 -12.88 12.81
N ASN A 170 4.71 -12.82 14.14
CA ASN A 170 3.47 -13.06 14.87
C ASN A 170 2.83 -11.73 15.26
N PHE A 171 1.84 -11.29 14.48
CA PHE A 171 1.12 -10.04 14.73
C PHE A 171 -0.16 -10.25 15.54
N GLN A 172 -0.40 -9.35 16.50
CA GLN A 172 -1.62 -9.26 17.29
C GLN A 172 -2.40 -8.02 16.85
N ALA A 173 -3.53 -8.22 16.17
CA ALA A 173 -4.38 -7.13 15.73
C ALA A 173 -5.14 -6.49 16.89
N ARG A 174 -5.47 -5.21 16.73
CA ARG A 174 -6.37 -4.47 17.62
C ARG A 174 -7.73 -4.28 16.94
N PRO A 175 -8.85 -4.29 17.68
CA PRO A 175 -10.19 -4.28 17.09
C PRO A 175 -10.63 -2.91 16.54
N GLU A 176 -10.01 -1.82 16.98
CA GLU A 176 -10.43 -0.46 16.64
C GLU A 176 -10.23 -0.14 15.15
N ILE A 177 -11.28 0.42 14.54
CA ILE A 177 -11.23 0.93 13.16
C ILE A 177 -10.56 2.30 13.13
N LEU A 178 -9.47 2.41 12.38
CA LEU A 178 -8.63 3.61 12.36
C LEU A 178 -9.03 4.61 11.27
N GLY A 179 -9.66 4.11 10.19
CA GLY A 179 -9.99 4.95 9.04
C GLY A 179 -10.26 4.16 7.78
N ARG A 180 -10.14 4.84 6.64
CA ARG A 180 -10.30 4.24 5.31
C ARG A 180 -9.11 3.34 4.94
N THR A 181 -9.26 2.60 3.85
CA THR A 181 -8.30 1.63 3.35
C THR A 181 -7.00 2.26 2.84
N TYR A 182 -5.96 1.42 2.69
CA TYR A 182 -4.64 1.83 2.20
C TYR A 182 -4.00 2.93 3.05
N LEU A 183 -4.15 2.85 4.37
CA LEU A 183 -3.54 3.81 5.30
C LEU A 183 -2.01 3.67 5.27
N ARG A 184 -1.32 4.79 5.09
CA ARG A 184 0.15 4.91 5.15
C ARG A 184 0.55 5.86 6.25
N ALA A 185 1.24 5.36 7.26
CA ALA A 185 1.57 6.11 8.45
C ALA A 185 2.91 6.86 8.33
N PHE A 186 3.03 7.99 9.03
CA PHE A 186 4.29 8.72 9.23
C PHE A 186 4.25 9.56 10.51
N LYS A 187 5.41 9.81 11.11
CA LYS A 187 5.53 10.64 12.32
C LYS A 187 5.80 12.10 11.97
N HIS A 188 5.13 13.03 12.66
CA HIS A 188 5.39 14.47 12.57
C HIS A 188 4.92 15.20 13.83
N ASP A 189 5.78 16.04 14.39
CA ASP A 189 5.50 16.95 15.51
C ASP A 189 4.82 16.27 16.71
N GLY A 190 5.32 15.07 17.07
CA GLY A 190 4.84 14.28 18.21
C GLY A 190 3.59 13.46 17.95
N PHE A 191 3.03 13.50 16.74
CA PHE A 191 1.87 12.71 16.34
C PHE A 191 2.23 11.66 15.28
N THR A 192 1.40 10.63 15.19
CA THR A 192 1.35 9.72 14.06
C THR A 192 0.24 10.16 13.12
N PHE A 193 0.59 10.47 11.88
CA PHE A 193 -0.36 10.76 10.81
C PHE A 193 -0.56 9.54 9.93
N GLY A 194 -1.71 9.47 9.26
CA GLY A 194 -2.00 8.48 8.24
C GLY A 194 -2.64 9.11 7.02
N ILE A 195 -2.21 8.74 5.81
CA ILE A 195 -2.91 9.07 4.55
C ILE A 195 -3.57 7.79 4.04
N ALA A 196 -4.90 7.81 3.89
CA ALA A 196 -5.67 6.68 3.39
C ALA A 196 -6.42 7.06 2.11
N MET A 197 -6.73 6.09 1.24
CA MET A 197 -7.37 6.34 -0.06
C MET A 197 -8.71 7.13 0.07
N PRO A 198 -8.98 8.16 -0.76
CA PRO A 198 -8.14 8.72 -1.82
C PRO A 198 -7.41 10.00 -1.34
N GLY A 199 -6.70 9.94 -0.22
CA GLY A 199 -5.97 11.08 0.35
C GLY A 199 -6.56 11.66 1.63
N HIS A 200 -7.40 10.90 2.34
CA HIS A 200 -7.89 11.28 3.67
C HIS A 200 -6.76 11.26 4.69
N VAL A 201 -6.54 12.40 5.35
CA VAL A 201 -5.55 12.52 6.41
C VAL A 201 -6.20 12.20 7.76
N TYR A 202 -5.48 11.44 8.56
CA TYR A 202 -5.81 11.14 9.95
C TYR A 202 -4.63 11.47 10.85
N ARG A 203 -4.89 11.74 12.13
CA ARG A 203 -3.86 11.98 13.15
C ARG A 203 -4.19 11.22 14.43
N SER A 204 -3.18 10.66 15.07
CA SER A 204 -3.26 9.98 16.36
C SER A 204 -2.08 10.38 17.24
N THR A 205 -2.29 10.42 18.56
CA THR A 205 -1.23 10.66 19.55
C THR A 205 -0.34 9.45 19.77
N ASP A 206 -0.89 8.23 19.73
CA ASP A 206 -0.15 7.00 20.01
C ASP A 206 0.15 6.16 18.76
N GLY A 207 -0.50 6.49 17.64
CA GLY A 207 -0.40 5.78 16.37
C GLY A 207 -1.13 4.44 16.34
N LEU A 208 -1.83 4.04 17.40
CA LEU A 208 -2.51 2.75 17.50
C LEU A 208 -4.03 2.86 17.71
N SER A 209 -4.50 4.01 18.15
CA SER A 209 -5.91 4.29 18.43
C SER A 209 -6.23 5.77 18.26
N GLY A 210 -7.52 6.13 18.31
CA GLY A 210 -7.98 7.51 18.40
C GLY A 210 -7.60 8.36 17.21
N PHE A 211 -7.58 7.79 16.00
CA PHE A 211 -7.28 8.54 14.78
C PHE A 211 -8.42 9.53 14.48
N GLU A 212 -8.13 10.82 14.65
CA GLU A 212 -9.03 11.90 14.25
C GLU A 212 -8.89 12.18 12.75
N LYS A 213 -10.03 12.39 12.09
CA LYS A 213 -10.10 12.66 10.66
C LYS A 213 -9.87 14.15 10.39
N GLY A 214 -9.06 14.46 9.37
CA GLY A 214 -8.88 15.82 8.87
C GLY A 214 -9.17 15.96 7.37
N PRO A 215 -8.37 16.74 6.63
CA PRO A 215 -8.66 17.08 5.25
C PRO A 215 -8.53 15.88 4.31
N THR A 216 -9.05 16.05 3.10
CA THR A 216 -8.80 15.14 1.97
C THR A 216 -7.95 15.91 0.97
N LEU A 217 -6.72 15.45 0.74
CA LEU A 217 -5.74 16.20 -0.05
C LEU A 217 -5.92 15.90 -1.55
N PHE A 218 -5.94 14.64 -1.92
CA PHE A 218 -5.89 14.24 -3.32
C PHE A 218 -7.27 14.19 -3.98
N ASN A 219 -7.23 14.15 -5.31
CA ASN A 219 -8.42 13.97 -6.12
C ASN A 219 -9.09 12.61 -5.81
N PRO A 220 -10.40 12.49 -6.07
CA PRO A 220 -11.13 11.28 -5.75
C PRO A 220 -10.54 9.99 -6.35
N ASP A 221 -9.81 10.03 -7.47
CA ASP A 221 -9.28 8.88 -8.21
C ASP A 221 -7.92 8.37 -7.69
N MET A 222 -7.28 9.07 -6.74
CA MET A 222 -6.08 8.57 -6.07
C MET A 222 -6.35 7.19 -5.46
N ARG A 223 -5.47 6.23 -5.77
CA ARG A 223 -5.61 4.83 -5.38
C ARG A 223 -4.65 4.45 -4.24
N HIS A 224 -3.38 4.28 -4.57
CA HIS A 224 -2.35 3.86 -3.62
C HIS A 224 -1.40 5.02 -3.33
N CYS A 225 -0.76 4.99 -2.16
CA CYS A 225 0.40 5.85 -1.91
C CYS A 225 1.49 5.20 -1.06
N ALA A 226 2.62 5.89 -1.03
CA ALA A 226 3.70 5.76 -0.07
C ALA A 226 4.18 7.16 0.31
N VAL A 227 4.78 7.29 1.49
CA VAL A 227 5.20 8.57 2.04
C VAL A 227 6.68 8.57 2.40
N LEU A 228 7.37 9.67 2.10
CA LEU A 228 8.76 9.92 2.48
C LEU A 228 8.89 11.31 3.07
N LYS A 229 9.20 11.38 4.37
CA LYS A 229 9.36 12.65 5.08
C LYS A 229 10.82 13.13 5.05
N ARG A 230 11.00 14.42 4.76
CA ARG A 230 12.29 15.14 4.82
C ARG A 230 12.07 16.47 5.53
N GLY A 231 12.47 16.57 6.80
CA GLY A 231 12.20 17.77 7.61
C GLY A 231 10.71 18.09 7.65
N LYS A 232 10.32 19.28 7.17
CA LYS A 232 8.93 19.74 7.05
C LYS A 232 8.30 19.48 5.67
N ARG A 233 8.93 18.67 4.81
CA ARG A 233 8.37 18.30 3.51
C ARG A 233 7.98 16.82 3.50
N LEU A 234 6.75 16.53 3.09
CA LEU A 234 6.29 15.17 2.83
C LEU A 234 6.27 14.93 1.32
N HIS A 235 6.97 13.91 0.86
CA HIS A 235 6.87 13.40 -0.50
C HIS A 235 5.83 12.29 -0.49
N VAL A 236 4.81 12.39 -1.34
CA VAL A 236 3.76 11.38 -1.47
C VAL A 236 3.88 10.80 -2.87
N PHE A 237 4.31 9.54 -2.94
CA PHE A 237 4.31 8.75 -4.16
C PHE A 237 2.94 8.12 -4.31
N TRP A 238 2.27 8.24 -5.45
CA TRP A 238 0.88 7.80 -5.57
C TRP A 238 0.51 7.35 -6.98
N THR A 239 -0.56 6.56 -7.09
CA THR A 239 -1.13 6.13 -8.37
C THR A 239 -2.60 6.51 -8.45
N GLN A 240 -3.18 6.48 -9.67
CA GLN A 240 -4.55 6.95 -9.91
C GLN A 240 -5.32 5.96 -10.78
N VAL A 241 -6.55 5.66 -10.36
CA VAL A 241 -7.49 4.87 -11.15
C VAL A 241 -7.82 5.61 -12.45
N GLY A 242 -7.91 4.89 -13.57
CA GLY A 242 -8.27 5.43 -14.88
C GLY A 242 -7.09 5.98 -15.68
N HIS A 243 -5.86 5.97 -15.15
CA HIS A 243 -4.67 6.25 -15.95
C HIS A 243 -4.32 5.09 -16.90
N ALA A 244 -3.76 5.43 -18.07
CA ALA A 244 -3.32 4.51 -19.12
C ALA A 244 -1.92 4.96 -19.65
N PRO A 245 -0.81 4.34 -19.19
CA PRO A 245 -0.77 3.31 -18.17
C PRO A 245 -1.01 3.93 -16.79
N GLU A 246 -1.49 3.14 -15.84
CA GLU A 246 -1.36 3.53 -14.43
C GLU A 246 0.14 3.53 -14.08
N ARG A 247 0.58 4.62 -13.48
CA ARG A 247 1.99 4.96 -13.27
C ARG A 247 2.15 5.67 -11.93
N ILE A 248 3.38 5.71 -11.42
CA ILE A 248 3.69 6.33 -10.13
C ILE A 248 3.98 7.81 -10.35
N LEU A 249 3.25 8.62 -9.58
CA LEU A 249 3.36 10.06 -9.51
C LEU A 249 3.98 10.49 -8.17
N LEU A 250 4.48 11.71 -8.10
CA LEU A 250 4.95 12.35 -6.88
C LEU A 250 4.32 13.72 -6.73
N SER A 251 3.72 13.96 -5.57
CA SER A 251 3.37 15.29 -5.08
C SER A 251 4.11 15.55 -3.77
N THR A 252 4.28 16.82 -3.40
CA THR A 252 4.85 17.19 -2.10
C THR A 252 3.86 17.99 -1.27
N ILE A 253 3.94 17.90 0.05
CA ILE A 253 3.13 18.66 1.00
C ILE A 253 4.09 19.40 1.94
N ASP A 254 3.82 20.69 2.16
CA ASP A 254 4.48 21.48 3.20
C ASP A 254 3.80 21.22 4.55
N LEU A 255 4.54 20.60 5.46
CA LEU A 255 4.08 20.26 6.79
C LEU A 255 4.25 21.41 7.80
N SER A 256 4.76 22.58 7.37
CA SER A 256 4.97 23.72 8.27
C SER A 256 3.67 24.43 8.69
N ALA A 257 2.63 24.33 7.86
CA ALA A 257 1.30 24.83 8.17
C ALA A 257 0.53 23.86 9.10
N PRO A 258 -0.50 24.35 9.82
CA PRO A 258 -1.43 23.47 10.52
C PRO A 258 -1.96 22.38 9.59
N TRP A 259 -2.02 21.13 10.07
CA TRP A 259 -2.35 19.97 9.24
C TRP A 259 -3.73 20.02 8.57
N THR A 260 -4.65 20.82 9.12
CA THR A 260 -5.96 21.10 8.52
C THR A 260 -5.89 21.96 7.26
N GLN A 261 -4.74 22.59 7.00
CA GLN A 261 -4.46 23.46 5.86
C GLN A 261 -3.41 22.87 4.90
N TRP A 262 -2.98 21.62 5.13
CA TRP A 262 -2.07 20.96 4.20
C TRP A 262 -2.67 20.87 2.81
N GLN A 263 -1.81 21.02 1.82
CA GLN A 263 -2.14 20.90 0.41
C GLN A 263 -0.95 20.29 -0.34
N GLU A 264 -1.26 19.43 -1.29
CA GLU A 264 -0.30 18.82 -2.17
C GLU A 264 0.03 19.71 -3.37
N THR A 265 1.27 19.64 -3.84
CA THR A 265 1.67 20.25 -5.11
C THR A 265 1.07 19.50 -6.29
N LYS A 266 1.10 20.14 -7.46
CA LYS A 266 0.90 19.43 -8.74
C LYS A 266 1.84 18.22 -8.81
N ALA A 267 1.30 17.12 -9.35
CA ALA A 267 2.05 15.89 -9.48
C ALA A 267 3.05 15.95 -10.63
N VAL A 268 4.20 15.30 -10.41
CA VAL A 268 5.16 14.93 -11.46
C VAL A 268 5.18 13.42 -11.62
N GLU A 269 5.51 12.97 -12.81
CA GLU A 269 5.70 11.54 -13.05
C GLU A 269 7.04 11.06 -12.51
N VAL A 270 7.04 9.89 -11.88
CA VAL A 270 8.24 9.26 -11.29
C VAL A 270 8.63 8.02 -12.08
N LEU A 271 7.66 7.13 -12.32
CA LEU A 271 7.93 5.82 -12.91
C LEU A 271 6.71 5.32 -13.67
N ARG A 272 6.94 4.82 -14.88
CA ARG A 272 5.95 4.11 -15.71
C ARG A 272 6.49 2.73 -16.13
N PRO A 273 5.64 1.79 -16.59
CA PRO A 273 6.12 0.54 -17.18
C PRO A 273 7.03 0.80 -18.38
N GLU A 274 8.22 0.21 -18.37
CA GLU A 274 9.22 0.27 -19.47
C GLU A 274 9.86 -1.10 -19.74
N ARG A 275 9.56 -2.12 -18.94
CA ARG A 275 10.06 -3.48 -19.10
C ARG A 275 8.91 -4.46 -19.38
N SER A 276 9.21 -5.54 -20.08
CA SER A 276 8.23 -6.61 -20.38
C SER A 276 7.65 -7.23 -19.10
N TRP A 277 8.48 -7.43 -18.07
CA TRP A 277 8.04 -7.89 -16.77
C TRP A 277 7.15 -6.88 -16.03
N GLU A 278 7.29 -5.58 -16.29
CA GLU A 278 6.38 -4.52 -15.80
C GLU A 278 5.04 -4.46 -16.58
N GLY A 279 4.94 -5.18 -17.69
CA GLY A 279 3.77 -5.16 -18.57
C GLY A 279 3.80 -4.06 -19.62
N ALA A 280 4.96 -3.45 -19.91
CA ALA A 280 5.08 -2.33 -20.85
C ALA A 280 4.61 -2.64 -22.27
N GLU A 281 4.67 -3.91 -22.68
CA GLU A 281 4.25 -4.39 -24.01
C GLU A 281 2.74 -4.70 -24.08
N LEU A 282 2.05 -4.67 -22.95
CA LEU A 282 0.62 -4.98 -22.87
C LEU A 282 -0.22 -3.77 -23.29
N PRO A 283 -1.50 -3.98 -23.65
CA PRO A 283 -2.39 -2.91 -24.11
C PRO A 283 -2.45 -1.71 -23.16
N LEU A 284 -2.45 -0.52 -23.76
CA LEU A 284 -2.53 0.75 -23.06
C LEU A 284 -3.98 1.06 -22.69
N GLU A 285 -4.44 0.49 -21.57
CA GLU A 285 -5.82 0.62 -21.13
C GLU A 285 -5.94 1.37 -19.78
N PRO A 286 -7.01 2.17 -19.59
CA PRO A 286 -7.31 2.78 -18.30
C PRO A 286 -7.45 1.73 -17.20
N SER A 287 -6.82 1.98 -16.05
CA SER A 287 -6.96 1.08 -14.92
C SER A 287 -8.34 1.13 -14.27
N MET A 288 -8.79 -0.01 -13.74
CA MET A 288 -10.06 -0.15 -13.02
C MET A 288 -9.84 -0.12 -11.50
N GLY A 289 -10.82 0.38 -10.75
CA GLY A 289 -10.83 0.45 -9.28
C GLY A 289 -11.12 -0.89 -8.61
N SER A 290 -10.37 -1.93 -8.96
CA SER A 290 -10.43 -3.25 -8.32
C SER A 290 -9.08 -3.94 -8.55
N VAL A 291 -9.03 -5.23 -8.24
CA VAL A 291 -7.95 -6.16 -8.57
C VAL A 291 -7.56 -6.07 -10.05
N ALA A 292 -6.30 -6.33 -10.37
CA ALA A 292 -5.88 -6.51 -11.76
C ALA A 292 -6.26 -7.91 -12.28
N TYR A 293 -6.84 -8.00 -13.47
CA TYR A 293 -7.23 -9.27 -14.10
C TYR A 293 -6.12 -9.77 -15.01
N GLY A 294 -5.18 -10.50 -14.41
CA GLY A 294 -3.96 -10.91 -15.08
C GLY A 294 -2.95 -9.77 -15.22
N ARG A 295 -1.98 -9.96 -16.12
CA ARG A 295 -0.94 -8.95 -16.39
C ARG A 295 -1.54 -7.81 -17.21
N VAL A 296 -1.24 -6.56 -16.84
CA VAL A 296 -1.67 -5.33 -17.54
C VAL A 296 -0.56 -4.28 -17.54
N ASN A 297 -0.62 -3.28 -18.43
CA ASN A 297 0.39 -2.21 -18.53
C ASN A 297 0.23 -1.15 -17.41
N GLN A 298 0.54 -1.52 -16.16
CA GLN A 298 0.24 -0.71 -14.97
C GLN A 298 1.25 -0.95 -13.84
N LEU A 299 1.75 0.12 -13.23
CA LEU A 299 2.44 0.08 -11.93
C LEU A 299 1.49 0.50 -10.83
N ARG A 300 1.53 -0.21 -9.69
CA ARG A 300 0.65 0.01 -8.53
C ARG A 300 1.43 -0.04 -7.22
N ASP A 301 0.73 0.17 -6.11
CA ASP A 301 1.19 -0.03 -4.73
C ASP A 301 2.64 0.39 -4.46
N PRO A 302 2.99 1.68 -4.60
CA PRO A 302 4.30 2.15 -4.21
C PRO A 302 4.50 1.93 -2.70
N ALA A 303 5.74 1.68 -2.30
CA ALA A 303 6.19 1.65 -0.92
C ALA A 303 7.63 2.18 -0.82
N ILE A 304 7.92 2.91 0.26
CA ILE A 304 9.24 3.52 0.46
C ILE A 304 9.97 2.76 1.57
N PHE A 305 11.22 2.43 1.29
CA PHE A 305 12.18 1.93 2.27
C PHE A 305 13.43 2.81 2.26
N GLU A 306 13.99 3.09 3.43
CA GLU A 306 15.20 3.90 3.56
C GLU A 306 16.20 3.20 4.46
N GLU A 307 17.44 3.08 4.00
CA GLU A 307 18.55 2.52 4.77
C GLU A 307 19.85 3.20 4.37
N ALA A 308 20.67 3.58 5.37
CA ALA A 308 21.98 4.18 5.16
C ALA A 308 21.99 5.38 4.19
N GLY A 309 20.96 6.23 4.24
CA GLY A 309 20.81 7.42 3.39
C GLY A 309 20.39 7.14 1.94
N ARG A 310 20.16 5.88 1.58
CA ARG A 310 19.62 5.45 0.28
C ARG A 310 18.10 5.27 0.40
N VAL A 311 17.38 5.67 -0.65
CA VAL A 311 15.92 5.60 -0.70
C VAL A 311 15.53 4.61 -1.78
N TYR A 312 14.69 3.65 -1.42
CA TYR A 312 14.21 2.61 -2.31
C TYR A 312 12.70 2.73 -2.49
N LEU A 313 12.25 2.55 -3.72
CA LEU A 313 10.86 2.43 -4.11
C LEU A 313 10.58 0.97 -4.46
N LEU A 314 9.75 0.32 -3.66
CA LEU A 314 9.11 -0.93 -4.03
C LEU A 314 7.79 -0.61 -4.72
N TYR A 315 7.39 -1.42 -5.68
CA TYR A 315 6.16 -1.21 -6.43
C TYR A 315 5.62 -2.51 -7.03
N ALA A 316 4.29 -2.59 -7.13
CA ALA A 316 3.63 -3.68 -7.83
C ALA A 316 3.73 -3.50 -9.35
N ILE A 317 4.02 -4.59 -10.05
CA ILE A 317 4.26 -4.61 -11.49
C ILE A 317 3.14 -5.31 -12.25
N ALA A 318 3.00 -4.95 -13.52
CA ALA A 318 2.05 -5.54 -14.46
C ALA A 318 0.62 -5.65 -13.90
N GLY A 319 0.14 -4.61 -13.22
CA GLY A 319 -1.06 -4.64 -12.40
C GLY A 319 -0.74 -5.04 -10.97
N GLU A 320 -0.74 -6.33 -10.69
CA GLU A 320 -0.54 -6.90 -9.34
C GLU A 320 0.14 -8.28 -9.46
N ALA A 321 1.07 -8.44 -10.42
CA ALA A 321 1.64 -9.73 -10.79
C ALA A 321 3.02 -10.01 -10.16
N GLY A 322 3.52 -9.10 -9.35
CA GLY A 322 4.83 -9.18 -8.70
C GLY A 322 5.24 -7.86 -8.06
N ILE A 323 6.37 -7.87 -7.37
CA ILE A 323 6.96 -6.69 -6.72
C ILE A 323 8.36 -6.48 -7.29
N ALA A 324 8.66 -5.24 -7.68
CA ALA A 324 9.99 -4.82 -8.09
C ALA A 324 10.54 -3.76 -7.13
N ILE A 325 11.84 -3.47 -7.24
CA ILE A 325 12.55 -2.48 -6.43
C ILE A 325 13.42 -1.59 -7.32
N ALA A 326 13.39 -0.29 -7.03
CA ALA A 326 14.23 0.74 -7.64
C ALA A 326 14.85 1.63 -6.57
N GLU A 327 15.99 2.24 -6.85
CA GLU A 327 16.57 3.31 -6.04
C GLU A 327 16.10 4.67 -6.54
N LEU A 328 15.75 5.55 -5.60
CA LEU A 328 15.36 6.93 -5.84
C LEU A 328 16.51 7.87 -5.51
N HIS A 329 16.93 8.65 -6.50
CA HIS A 329 17.91 9.71 -6.35
C HIS A 329 17.18 11.06 -6.34
N LEU A 330 16.95 11.60 -5.14
CA LEU A 330 16.27 12.86 -4.90
C LEU A 330 17.28 14.00 -4.83
N THR A 331 17.19 14.98 -5.72
CA THR A 331 17.96 16.24 -5.59
C THR A 331 17.07 17.32 -4.99
N ASN A 332 17.57 17.98 -3.94
CA ASN A 332 16.87 19.06 -3.23
C ASN A 332 16.64 20.31 -4.06
#